data_AF-E4RY00-F1
#
_entry.id   AF-E4RY00-F1
#
_cell.length_a   1.000
_cell.length_b   1.000
_cell.length_c   1.000
_cell.angle_alpha   90.00
_cell.angle_beta   90.00
_cell.angle_gamma   90.00
#
_symmetry.space_group_name_H-M   'P 1'
#
loop_
_entity.id
_entity.type
_entity.pdbx_description
1 polymer ?
#
loop_
_entity_poly.entity_id
_entity_poly.type
_entity_poly.pdbx_seq_one_letter_code
_entity_poly.pdbx_strand_id
1 'polypeptide(L)'
;MKILIHNLPTTIKNCDLFKLFRPHGEVEDISIPYNILGYGQGHAYVKMKNKKEGEIAIQNLQNLEIEGTNVIVEEWYTPLD
;
A
#
# COMPACT_ATOMS: atom_id res chain seq x y z
N MET A 1 -5.13 -8.23 -7.17
CA MET A 1 -5.87 -7.06 -6.68
C MET A 1 -4.89 -5.95 -6.40
N LYS A 2 -5.13 -4.73 -6.88
CA LYS A 2 -4.25 -3.58 -6.64
C LYS A 2 -4.84 -2.71 -5.55
N ILE A 3 -4.00 -2.29 -4.61
CA ILE A 3 -4.36 -1.49 -3.45
C ILE A 3 -3.56 -0.20 -3.51
N LEU A 4 -4.22 0.92 -3.27
CA LEU A 4 -3.61 2.22 -3.09
C LEU A 4 -3.59 2.54 -1.59
N ILE A 5 -2.42 2.98 -1.13
CA ILE A 5 -2.20 3.41 0.24
C ILE A 5 -1.87 4.90 0.20
N HIS A 6 -2.64 5.70 0.92
CA HIS A 6 -2.46 7.14 1.08
C HIS A 6 -2.01 7.52 2.48
N ASN A 7 -1.54 8.77 2.61
CA ASN A 7 -1.09 9.37 3.86
C ASN A 7 0.06 8.59 4.52
N LEU A 8 0.97 8.07 3.69
CA LEU A 8 2.18 7.41 4.15
C LEU A 8 3.25 8.45 4.51
N PRO A 9 4.10 8.16 5.51
CA PRO A 9 5.30 8.96 5.72
C PRO A 9 6.22 8.85 4.49
N THR A 10 6.89 9.95 4.14
CA THR A 10 7.77 10.00 2.96
C THR A 10 9.02 9.13 3.09
N THR A 11 9.30 8.63 4.29
CA THR A 11 10.38 7.72 4.68
C THR A 11 10.06 6.24 4.41
N ILE A 12 8.80 5.89 4.11
CA ILE A 12 8.35 4.51 3.93
C ILE A 12 9.11 3.81 2.80
N LYS A 13 9.44 2.53 2.99
CA LYS A 13 10.16 1.73 2.00
C LYS A 13 9.36 0.49 1.60
N ASN A 14 9.74 -0.11 0.47
CA ASN A 14 9.16 -1.36 -0.03
C ASN A 14 9.21 -2.48 1.02
N CYS A 15 10.28 -2.55 1.83
CA CYS A 15 10.39 -3.58 2.87
C CYS A 15 9.36 -3.40 4.00
N ASP A 16 8.94 -2.17 4.29
CA ASP A 16 7.96 -1.89 5.33
C ASP A 16 6.56 -2.26 4.85
N LEU A 17 6.23 -1.87 3.61
CA LEU A 17 4.99 -2.28 2.95
C LEU A 17 4.91 -3.81 2.80
N PHE A 18 6.00 -4.49 2.43
CA PHE A 18 6.01 -5.94 2.35
C PHE A 18 5.71 -6.60 3.70
N LYS A 19 6.36 -6.13 4.78
CA LYS A 19 6.12 -6.65 6.13
C LYS A 19 4.68 -6.39 6.60
N LEU A 20 4.10 -5.27 6.20
CA LEU A 20 2.75 -4.87 6.57
C LEU A 20 1.69 -5.70 5.84
N PHE A 21 1.88 -5.99 4.55
CA PHE A 21 0.87 -6.67 3.72
C PHE A 21 0.99 -8.19 3.73
N ARG A 22 2.20 -8.76 3.88
CA ARG A 22 2.42 -10.22 3.87
C ARG A 22 1.60 -11.04 4.89
N PRO A 23 1.18 -10.53 6.06
CA PRO A 23 0.34 -11.29 6.98
C PRO A 23 -1.09 -11.51 6.45
N HIS A 24 -1.52 -10.72 5.46
CA HIS A 24 -2.86 -10.74 4.89
C HIS A 24 -2.95 -11.52 3.57
N GLY A 25 -1.80 -11.90 2.99
CA GLY A 25 -1.73 -12.67 1.75
C GLY A 25 -0.37 -12.58 1.05
N GLU A 26 -0.30 -13.14 -0.15
CA GLU A 26 0.90 -13.07 -0.99
C GLU A 26 0.97 -11.72 -1.71
N VAL A 27 2.07 -11.01 -1.48
CA VAL A 27 2.38 -9.74 -2.13
C VAL A 27 3.08 -10.03 -3.46
N GLU A 28 2.46 -9.66 -4.58
CA GLU A 28 3.01 -9.82 -5.92
C GLU A 28 3.93 -8.67 -6.33
N ASP A 29 3.57 -7.43 -5.98
CA ASP A 29 4.31 -6.24 -6.40
C ASP A 29 4.11 -5.09 -5.42
N ILE A 30 5.11 -4.21 -5.30
CA ILE A 30 5.07 -2.99 -4.50
C ILE A 30 5.70 -1.85 -5.31
N SER A 31 4.98 -0.75 -5.44
CA SER A 31 5.44 0.43 -6.16
C SER A 31 5.24 1.70 -5.34
N ILE A 32 6.33 2.42 -5.10
CA ILE A 32 6.34 3.73 -4.42
C ILE A 32 6.75 4.77 -5.46
N PRO A 33 5.86 5.70 -5.86
CA PRO A 33 6.22 6.81 -6.71
C PRO A 33 7.11 7.81 -5.96
N TYR A 34 8.26 8.09 -6.56
CA TYR A 34 9.19 9.14 -6.12
C TYR A 34 9.16 10.29 -7.12
N ASN A 35 9.34 11.53 -6.64
CA ASN A 35 9.56 12.67 -7.52
C ASN A 35 10.99 12.68 -8.10
N ILE A 36 11.28 13.63 -8.98
CA ILE A 36 12.60 13.77 -9.63
C ILE A 36 13.77 13.99 -8.65
N LEU A 37 13.48 14.40 -7.41
CA LEU A 37 14.46 14.62 -6.35
C LEU A 37 14.62 13.39 -5.44
N GLY A 38 13.89 12.30 -5.70
CA GLY A 38 13.93 11.07 -4.93
C GLY A 38 13.06 11.06 -3.67
N TYR A 39 12.20 12.06 -3.46
CA TYR A 39 11.26 12.08 -2.34
C TYR A 39 9.99 11.29 -2.67
N GLY A 40 9.57 10.42 -1.74
CA GLY A 40 8.32 9.68 -1.85
C GLY A 40 7.12 10.63 -1.83
N GLN A 41 6.08 10.32 -2.59
CA GLN A 41 4.90 11.18 -2.74
C GLN A 41 3.79 10.93 -1.71
N GLY A 42 4.11 10.29 -0.58
CA GLY A 42 3.16 10.02 0.51
C GLY A 42 2.06 9.01 0.15
N HIS A 43 2.25 8.25 -0.92
CA HIS A 43 1.37 7.16 -1.32
C HIS A 43 2.16 6.02 -1.96
N ALA A 44 1.57 4.83 -2.00
CA ALA A 44 2.15 3.64 -2.59
C ALA A 44 1.08 2.71 -3.14
N TYR A 45 1.49 1.78 -4.00
CA TYR A 45 0.65 0.72 -4.54
C TYR A 45 1.18 -0.63 -4.10
N VAL A 46 0.27 -1.52 -3.69
CA VAL A 46 0.57 -2.92 -3.41
C VAL A 46 -0.34 -3.81 -4.24
N LYS A 47 0.23 -4.78 -4.94
CA LYS A 47 -0.53 -5.81 -5.65
C LYS A 47 -0.56 -7.08 -4.81
N MET A 48 -1.75 -7.49 -4.39
CA MET A 48 -2.01 -8.76 -3.72
C MET A 48 -2.42 -9.82 -4.74
N LYS A 49 -2.06 -11.09 -4.49
CA LYS A 49 -2.28 -12.22 -5.41
C LYS A 49 -3.74 -12.40 -5.83
N ASN A 50 -4.68 -12.27 -4.90
CA ASN A 50 -6.11 -12.40 -5.20
C ASN A 50 -6.96 -11.36 -4.48
N LYS A 51 -8.23 -11.26 -4.88
CA LYS A 51 -9.16 -10.26 -4.34
C LYS A 51 -9.42 -10.46 -2.85
N LYS A 52 -9.62 -11.71 -2.43
CA LYS A 52 -9.90 -12.04 -1.02
C LYS A 52 -8.77 -11.58 -0.09
N GLU A 53 -7.52 -11.85 -0.46
CA GLU A 53 -6.34 -11.42 0.30
C GLU A 53 -6.23 -9.89 0.37
N GLY A 54 -6.54 -9.18 -0.72
CA GLY A 54 -6.50 -7.73 -0.72
C GLY A 54 -7.65 -7.08 0.07
N GLU A 55 -8.85 -7.65 0.04
CA GLU A 55 -9.97 -7.21 0.89
C GLU A 55 -9.63 -7.37 2.39
N ILE A 56 -9.01 -8.49 2.78
CA ILE A 56 -8.51 -8.71 4.14
C ILE A 56 -7.46 -7.65 4.50
N ALA A 57 -6.51 -7.36 3.59
CA ALA A 57 -5.49 -6.34 3.84
C ALA A 57 -6.11 -4.95 4.06
N ILE A 58 -7.04 -4.53 3.20
CA ILE A 58 -7.76 -3.25 3.34
C ILE A 58 -8.45 -3.17 4.70
N GLN A 59 -9.23 -4.19 5.06
CA GLN A 59 -10.00 -4.18 6.31
C GLN A 59 -9.11 -4.08 7.57
N ASN A 60 -7.96 -4.74 7.56
CA ASN A 60 -7.08 -4.79 8.74
C ASN A 60 -6.12 -3.60 8.83
N LEU A 61 -5.75 -2.99 7.71
CA LEU A 61 -4.74 -1.92 7.65
C LEU A 61 -5.35 -0.52 7.57
N GLN A 62 -6.66 -0.40 7.36
CA GLN A 62 -7.35 0.88 7.34
C GLN A 62 -7.16 1.65 8.65
N ASN A 63 -6.78 2.92 8.55
CA ASN A 63 -6.50 3.82 9.67
C ASN A 63 -5.38 3.34 10.62
N LEU A 64 -4.48 2.46 10.16
CA LEU A 64 -3.31 2.11 10.94
C LEU A 64 -2.40 3.34 11.12
N GLU A 65 -1.99 3.60 12.37
CA GLU A 65 -1.05 4.67 12.66
C GLU A 65 0.40 4.25 12.32
N ILE A 66 1.07 5.02 11.47
CA ILE A 66 2.47 4.87 11.09
C ILE A 66 3.14 6.25 11.24
N GLU A 67 4.16 6.35 12.10
CA GLU A 67 4.91 7.60 12.34
C GLU A 67 4.00 8.81 12.66
N GLY A 68 2.89 8.59 13.36
CA GLY A 68 1.92 9.63 13.72
C GLY A 68 0.94 10.01 12.60
N THR A 69 0.91 9.25 11.51
CA THR A 69 -0.07 9.41 10.41
C THR A 69 -0.97 8.18 10.33
N ASN A 70 -2.27 8.39 10.12
CA ASN A 70 -3.21 7.28 9.87
C ASN A 70 -3.31 7.02 8.39
N VAL A 71 -2.93 5.82 7.96
CA VAL A 71 -2.97 5.46 6.54
C VAL A 71 -4.39 5.19 6.07
N ILE A 72 -4.65 5.50 4.81
CA ILE A 72 -5.89 5.15 4.13
C ILE A 72 -5.54 4.09 3.10
N VAL A 73 -6.26 2.96 3.12
CA VAL A 73 -6.01 1.79 2.30
C VAL A 73 -7.26 1.49 1.50
N GLU A 74 -7.17 1.53 0.17
CA GLU A 74 -8.33 1.35 -0.70
C GLU A 74 -8.02 0.49 -1.93
N GLU A 75 -9.05 -0.13 -2.49
CA GLU A 75 -8.93 -0.85 -3.75
C GLU A 75 -8.68 0.15 -4.89
N TRP A 76 -7.61 -0.05 -5.64
CA TRP A 76 -7.30 0.75 -6.81
C TRP A 76 -7.84 0.08 -8.06
N TYR A 77 -8.73 0.77 -8.76
CA TYR A 77 -9.27 0.34 -10.05
C TYR A 77 -8.73 1.22 -11.17
N THR A 78 -8.05 0.61 -12.14
CA THR A 78 -7.77 1.27 -13.42
C THR A 78 -8.89 0.89 -14.39
N PRO A 79 -9.66 1.83 -14.97
CA PRO A 79 -10.79 1.52 -15.87
C PRO A 79 -10.46 0.76 -17.17
N LEU A 80 -9.24 0.25 -17.33
CA LEU A 80 -8.72 -0.32 -18.58
C LEU A 80 -8.13 -1.74 -18.43
N ASP A 81 -8.28 -2.38 -17.27
CA ASP A 81 -7.96 -3.81 -17.07
C ASP A 81 -9.22 -4.69 -17.11
#